data_AF-A0ABD0QFQ9-F1
#
_entry.id   AF-A0ABD0QFQ9-F1
#
_cell.length_a   1.000
_cell.length_b   1.000
_cell.length_c   1.000
_cell.angle_alpha   90.00
_cell.angle_beta   90.00
_cell.angle_gamma   90.00
#
_symmetry.space_group_name_H-M   'P 1'
#
loop_
_entity.id
_entity.type
_entity.pdbx_description
1 polymer ?
#
loop_
_entity_poly.entity_id
_entity_poly.type
_entity_poly.pdbx_seq_one_letter_code
_entity_poly.pdbx_strand_id
1 'polypeptide(L)' 'RLKDELDEYLKQLHIVHVVRQQERKGLITARLLGASVATGETLTFLDAH' A
#
# COMPACT_ATOMS: atom_id res chain seq x y z
N ARG A 1 7.55 -13.68 7.90
CA ARG A 1 7.17 -13.34 9.29
C ARG A 1 6.34 -12.06 9.33
N LEU A 2 6.90 -10.85 9.33
CA LEU A 2 6.07 -9.62 9.34
C LEU A 2 5.19 -9.41 8.08
N LYS A 3 5.65 -9.90 6.92
CA LYS A 3 4.88 -9.79 5.66
C LYS A 3 3.55 -10.55 5.76
N ASP A 4 3.62 -11.77 6.28
CA ASP A 4 2.49 -12.71 6.30
C ASP A 4 1.48 -12.31 7.40
N GLU A 5 1.96 -11.89 8.57
CA GLU A 5 1.11 -11.42 9.67
C GLU A 5 0.27 -10.19 9.29
N LEU A 6 0.87 -9.23 8.57
CA LEU A 6 0.16 -8.06 8.06
C LEU A 6 -0.90 -8.47 7.03
N ASP A 7 -0.55 -9.36 6.10
CA ASP A 7 -1.47 -9.80 5.06
C ASP A 7 -2.67 -10.54 5.68
N GLU A 8 -2.46 -11.39 6.68
CA GLU A 8 -3.54 -12.05 7.43
C GLU A 8 -4.43 -11.05 8.17
N TYR A 9 -3.83 -10.09 8.88
CA TYR A 9 -4.58 -9.07 9.61
C TYR A 9 -5.48 -8.24 8.69
N LEU A 10 -5.01 -7.92 7.48
CA LEU A 10 -5.74 -7.07 6.54
C LEU A 10 -6.90 -7.78 5.85
N LYS A 11 -6.97 -9.13 5.84
CA LYS A 11 -8.11 -9.86 5.25
C LYS A 11 -9.47 -9.48 5.84
N GLN A 12 -9.51 -9.03 7.09
CA GLN A 12 -10.75 -8.54 7.73
C GLN A 12 -11.15 -7.12 7.27
N LEU A 13 -10.20 -6.37 6.70
CA LEU A 13 -10.39 -4.99 6.22
C LEU A 13 -10.59 -5.01 4.70
N HIS A 14 -11.83 -5.24 4.28
CA HIS A 14 -12.25 -5.47 2.89
C HIS A 14 -11.80 -4.42 1.86
N ILE A 15 -11.48 -3.20 2.29
CA ILE A 15 -11.07 -2.09 1.41
C ILE A 15 -9.55 -1.83 1.43
N VAL A 16 -8.79 -2.50 2.31
CA VAL A 16 -7.37 -2.25 2.50
C VAL A 16 -6.53 -3.23 1.69
N HIS A 17 -5.58 -2.72 0.93
CA HIS A 17 -4.74 -3.50 0.03
C HIS A 17 -3.25 -3.19 0.28
N VAL A 18 -2.41 -4.23 0.30
CA VAL A 18 -0.95 -4.08 0.38
C VAL A 18 -0.34 -4.21 -1.00
N VAL A 19 0.29 -3.14 -1.47
CA VAL A 19 1.06 -3.14 -2.73
C VAL A 19 2.54 -3.25 -2.40
N ARG A 20 3.20 -4.31 -2.86
CA ARG A 20 4.61 -4.58 -2.53
C ARG A 20 5.53 -4.14 -3.67
N GLN A 21 6.38 -3.15 -3.41
CA GLN A 21 7.49 -2.82 -4.30
C GLN A 21 8.64 -3.82 -4.07
N GLN A 22 9.04 -4.53 -5.12
CA GLN A 22 10.05 -5.60 -5.02
C GLN A 22 11.44 -5.08 -4.63
N GLU A 23 11.74 -3.83 -4.97
CA GLU A 23 13.03 -3.18 -4.71
C GLU A 23 12.86 -1.84 -3.98
N ARG A 24 13.89 -1.41 -3.26
CA ARG A 24 13.88 -0.12 -2.55
C ARG A 24 14.11 1.03 -3.54
N LYS A 25 13.03 1.66 -4.01
CA LYS A 25 13.06 2.81 -4.94
C LYS A 25 12.66 4.16 -4.33
N GLY A 26 12.55 4.23 -3.00
CA GLY A 26 12.21 5.45 -2.26
C GLY A 26 10.72 5.82 -2.27
N LEU A 27 10.39 6.89 -1.54
CA LEU A 27 9.01 7.32 -1.25
C LEU A 27 8.25 7.75 -2.51
N ILE A 28 8.89 8.50 -3.41
CA ILE A 28 8.25 9.03 -4.62
C ILE A 28 7.75 7.88 -5.50
N THR A 29 8.61 6.89 -5.77
CA THR A 29 8.25 5.72 -6.58
C THR A 29 7.17 4.88 -5.89
N ALA A 30 7.21 4.74 -4.57
CA ALA A 30 6.17 4.02 -3.82
C ALA A 30 4.80 4.74 -3.90
N ARG A 31 4.77 6.07 -3.84
CA ARG A 31 3.55 6.86 -4.03
C ARG A 31 2.97 6.70 -5.42
N LEU A 32 3.82 6.72 -6.47
CA LEU A 32 3.37 6.49 -7.85
C LEU A 32 2.82 5.07 -8.06
N LEU A 33 3.44 4.06 -7.44
CA LEU A 33 2.97 2.67 -7.48
C LEU A 33 1.59 2.52 -6.82
N GLY A 34 1.37 3.17 -5.67
CA GLY A 34 0.07 3.20 -5.03
C GLY A 34 -0.98 3.92 -5.88
N ALA A 35 -0.61 5.06 -6.48
CA ALA A 35 -1.49 5.83 -7.35
C ALA A 35 -1.91 5.06 -8.62
N SER A 36 -1.01 4.25 -9.21
CA SER A 36 -1.33 3.51 -10.45
C SER A 36 -2.37 2.40 -10.26
N VAL A 37 -2.61 1.94 -9.04
CA VAL A 37 -3.63 0.92 -8.72
C VAL A 37 -4.88 1.50 -8.06
N ALA A 38 -4.84 2.78 -7.67
CA ALA A 38 -5.97 3.44 -7.05
C ALA A 38 -7.06 3.74 -8.09
N THR A 39 -8.32 3.53 -7.70
CA THR A 39 -9.49 3.74 -8.56
C THR A 39 -10.34 4.95 -8.15
N GLY A 40 -10.02 5.58 -7.01
CA GLY A 40 -10.72 6.76 -6.52
C GLY A 40 -10.42 8.00 -7.35
N GLU A 41 -11.38 8.93 -7.41
CA GLU A 41 -11.23 10.21 -8.13
C GLU A 41 -10.19 11.14 -7.48
N THR A 42 -9.93 10.96 -6.18
CA THR A 42 -8.98 11.75 -5.41
C THR A 42 -8.01 10.85 -4.64
N LEU A 43 -6.77 11.33 -4.46
CA LEU A 43 -5.73 10.62 -3.74
C LEU A 43 -5.31 11.42 -2.49
N THR A 44 -5.44 10.80 -1.32
CA THR A 44 -4.98 11.35 -0.06
C THR A 44 -3.78 10.55 0.42
N PHE A 45 -2.62 11.19 0.53
CA PHE A 45 -1.41 10.57 1.03
C PHE A 45 -1.29 10.81 2.55
N LEU A 46 -1.09 9.73 3.29
CA LEU A 46 -0.80 9.73 4.73
C LEU A 46 0.51 9.00 4.98
N ASP A 47 1.27 9.45 5.98
CA ASP A 47 2.45 8.73 6.44
C ASP A 47 2.02 7.60 7.39
N ALA A 48 2.90 6.60 7.58
CA ALA A 48 2.56 5.37 8.30
C ALA A 48 2.56 5.50 9.85
N HIS A 49 2.70 6.72 10.37
CA HIS A 49 2.78 7.02 11.80
C HIS A 49 1.82 8.14 12.18
#